data_AF-G0U8N1-F1
#
_entry.id   AF-G0U8N1-F1
#
_cell.length_a   1.000
_cell.length_b   1.000
_cell.length_c   1.000
_cell.angle_alpha   90.00
_cell.angle_beta   90.00
_cell.angle_gamma   90.00
#
_symmetry.space_group_name_H-M   'P 1'
#
loop_
_entity.id
_entity.type
_entity.pdbx_description
1 polymer ?
#
loop_
_entity_poly.entity_id
_entity_poly.type
_entity_poly.pdbx_seq_one_letter_code
_entity_poly.pdbx_strand_id
1 'polypeptide(L)'
;MSKEKLEALQRLSTLLKDKKDVPEELWAAAEVEPGSRIKVVEQEIVKLKKEISDAIKAQVREEERRALQEEARRQGVRLEDLLEQERQAREYDEAGKNKRERERTAQREKKEAEREEPPDPFGL
;
A
#
# COMPACT_ATOMS: atom_id res chain seq x y z
N MET A 1 17.40 20.12 -1.00
CA MET A 1 16.78 20.10 -2.35
C MET A 1 15.28 19.80 -2.33
N SER A 2 14.79 18.55 -2.29
CA SER A 2 13.34 18.28 -2.50
C SER A 2 12.41 18.82 -1.40
N LYS A 3 12.84 18.81 -0.13
CA LYS A 3 12.03 19.30 0.99
C LYS A 3 11.89 20.84 0.98
N GLU A 4 12.98 21.56 0.77
CA GLU A 4 12.98 23.03 0.70
C GLU A 4 12.15 23.53 -0.50
N LYS A 5 12.29 22.89 -1.66
CA LYS A 5 11.47 23.17 -2.85
C LYS A 5 9.98 22.90 -2.59
N LEU A 6 9.64 21.79 -1.93
CA LEU A 6 8.26 21.46 -1.58
C LEU A 6 7.65 22.49 -0.60
N GLU A 7 8.42 22.92 0.39
CA GLU A 7 8.02 23.97 1.34
C GLU A 7 7.81 25.32 0.62
N ALA A 8 8.71 25.69 -0.28
CA ALA A 8 8.59 26.90 -1.10
C ALA A 8 7.33 26.85 -1.99
N LEU A 9 7.11 25.76 -2.71
CA LEU A 9 5.91 25.56 -3.53
C LEU A 9 4.60 25.61 -2.71
N GLN A 10 4.59 25.04 -1.50
CA GLN A 10 3.42 25.11 -0.62
C GLN A 10 3.14 26.52 -0.14
N ARG A 11 4.17 27.26 0.29
CA ARG A 11 4.04 28.68 0.66
C ARG A 11 3.57 29.51 -0.52
N LEU A 12 4.08 29.23 -1.72
CA LEU A 12 3.71 29.89 -2.98
C LEU A 12 2.22 29.67 -3.28
N SER A 13 1.76 28.41 -3.20
CA SER A 13 0.37 28.04 -3.40
C SER A 13 -0.56 28.77 -2.42
N THR A 14 -0.20 28.84 -1.14
CA THR A 14 -1.00 29.55 -0.13
C THR A 14 -1.08 31.05 -0.41
N LEU A 15 0.04 31.71 -0.71
CA LEU A 15 0.05 33.15 -1.01
C LEU A 15 -0.76 33.49 -2.27
N LEU A 16 -0.67 32.64 -3.31
CA LEU A 16 -1.46 32.80 -4.54
C LEU A 16 -2.96 32.58 -4.31
N LYS A 17 -3.35 31.66 -3.41
CA LYS A 17 -4.77 31.47 -3.00
C LYS A 17 -5.30 32.71 -2.30
N ASP A 18 -4.49 33.28 -1.41
CA ASP A 18 -4.83 34.47 -0.65
C ASP A 18 -4.75 35.77 -1.48
N LYS A 19 -4.33 35.69 -2.75
CA LYS A 19 -4.08 36.85 -3.65
C LYS A 19 -3.15 37.90 -3.03
N LYS A 20 -2.16 37.44 -2.25
CA LYS A 20 -1.14 38.28 -1.63
C LYS A 20 0.05 38.47 -2.57
N ASP A 21 0.81 39.52 -2.32
CA ASP A 21 2.09 39.72 -2.98
C ASP A 21 3.05 38.58 -2.61
N VAL A 22 3.73 38.06 -3.64
CA VAL A 22 4.64 36.93 -3.52
C VAL A 22 6.07 37.43 -3.74
N PRO A 23 6.98 37.26 -2.77
CA PRO A 23 8.38 37.63 -2.92
C PRO A 23 9.06 36.88 -4.07
N GLU A 24 9.92 37.55 -4.83
CA GLU A 24 10.70 36.96 -5.95
C GLU A 24 11.55 35.77 -5.50
N GLU A 25 12.13 35.85 -4.31
CA GLU A 25 12.92 34.78 -3.69
C GLU A 25 12.14 33.47 -3.56
N LEU A 26 10.83 33.56 -3.36
CA LEU A 26 9.96 32.40 -3.17
C LEU A 26 9.66 31.68 -4.49
N TRP A 27 9.63 32.42 -5.60
CA TRP A 27 9.56 31.85 -6.95
C TRP A 27 10.85 31.12 -7.31
N ALA A 28 12.00 31.73 -7.00
CA ALA A 28 13.31 31.12 -7.23
C ALA A 28 13.50 29.84 -6.41
N ALA A 29 13.14 29.86 -5.12
CA ALA A 29 13.22 28.69 -4.24
C ALA A 29 12.23 27.56 -4.64
N ALA A 30 11.10 27.92 -5.24
CA ALA A 30 10.15 26.96 -5.78
C ALA A 30 10.57 26.39 -7.15
N GLU A 31 11.58 27.00 -7.80
CA GLU A 31 11.99 26.71 -9.19
C GLU A 31 10.83 26.83 -10.20
N VAL A 32 9.97 27.83 -10.00
CA VAL A 32 8.81 28.10 -10.88
C VAL A 32 8.90 29.52 -11.42
N GLU A 33 8.51 29.71 -12.68
CA GLU A 33 8.53 31.02 -13.33
C GLU A 33 7.65 32.04 -12.58
N PRO A 34 8.17 33.25 -12.28
CA PRO A 34 7.39 34.31 -11.65
C PRO A 34 6.09 34.62 -12.41
N GLY A 35 4.98 34.73 -11.68
CA GLY A 35 3.66 34.98 -12.29
C GLY A 35 2.98 33.73 -12.85
N SER A 36 3.55 32.54 -12.64
CA SER A 36 2.88 31.28 -12.97
C SER A 36 1.51 31.17 -12.28
N ARG A 37 0.55 30.58 -13.00
CA ARG A 37 -0.80 30.33 -12.47
C ARG A 37 -0.73 29.38 -11.29
N ILE A 38 -1.62 29.59 -10.31
CA ILE A 38 -1.78 28.69 -9.16
C ILE A 38 -1.88 27.21 -9.53
N LYS A 39 -2.57 26.87 -10.63
CA LYS A 39 -2.71 25.48 -11.11
C LYS A 39 -1.37 24.84 -11.48
N VAL A 40 -0.44 25.62 -12.04
CA VAL A 40 0.90 25.14 -12.41
C VAL A 40 1.70 24.82 -11.14
N VAL A 41 1.62 25.69 -10.14
CA VAL A 41 2.25 25.48 -8.82
C VAL A 41 1.69 24.23 -8.15
N GLU A 42 0.37 24.04 -8.16
CA GLU A 42 -0.28 22.86 -7.58
C GLU A 42 0.12 21.56 -8.30
N GLN A 43 0.25 21.59 -9.63
CA GLN A 43 0.73 20.45 -10.41
C GLN A 43 2.16 20.07 -10.03
N GLU A 44 3.04 21.05 -9.85
CA GLU A 44 4.44 20.80 -9.47
C GLU A 44 4.54 20.22 -8.04
N ILE A 45 3.70 20.68 -7.11
CA ILE A 45 3.57 20.07 -5.76
C ILE A 45 3.20 18.59 -5.86
N VAL A 46 2.18 18.26 -6.66
CA VAL A 46 1.71 16.88 -6.82
C VAL A 46 2.79 16.02 -7.45
N LYS A 47 3.45 16.52 -8.49
CA LYS A 47 4.56 15.83 -9.17
C LYS A 47 5.70 15.53 -8.19
N LEU A 48 6.16 16.53 -7.45
CA LEU A 48 7.25 16.38 -6.49
C LEU A 48 6.88 15.40 -5.34
N LYS A 49 5.64 15.46 -4.84
CA LYS A 49 5.15 14.47 -3.85
C LYS A 49 5.15 13.05 -4.41
N LYS A 50 4.76 12.88 -5.67
CA LYS A 50 4.76 11.58 -6.34
C LYS A 50 6.18 11.05 -6.52
N GLU A 51 7.10 11.88 -6.98
CA GLU A 51 8.52 11.53 -7.13
C GLU A 51 9.13 11.10 -5.80
N ILE A 52 8.86 11.84 -4.70
CA ILE A 52 9.30 11.45 -3.35
C ILE A 52 8.68 10.11 -2.94
N SER A 53 7.38 9.92 -3.17
CA SER A 53 6.70 8.66 -2.84
C SER A 53 7.29 7.47 -3.60
N ASP A 54 7.56 7.63 -4.89
CA ASP A 54 8.11 6.59 -5.75
C ASP A 54 9.57 6.30 -5.36
N ALA A 55 10.36 7.31 -5.01
CA ALA A 55 11.72 7.13 -4.51
C ALA A 55 11.76 6.35 -3.19
N ILE A 56 10.87 6.67 -2.23
CA ILE A 56 10.76 5.94 -0.96
C ILE A 56 10.38 4.48 -1.22
N LYS A 57 9.39 4.23 -2.08
CA LYS A 57 8.98 2.86 -2.45
C LYS A 57 10.12 2.09 -3.11
N ALA A 58 10.92 2.74 -3.95
CA ALA A 58 12.07 2.13 -4.58
C ALA A 58 13.14 1.74 -3.53
N GLN A 59 13.43 2.63 -2.58
CA GLN A 59 14.36 2.34 -1.48
C GLN A 59 13.86 1.18 -0.61
N VAL A 60 12.58 1.19 -0.20
CA VAL A 60 11.99 0.11 0.60
C VAL A 60 12.09 -1.24 -0.13
N ARG A 61 11.77 -1.29 -1.43
CA ARG A 61 11.91 -2.52 -2.23
C ARG A 61 13.36 -2.99 -2.32
N GLU A 62 14.31 -2.06 -2.40
CA GLU A 62 15.73 -2.41 -2.43
C GLU A 62 16.18 -2.99 -1.08
N GLU A 63 15.76 -2.38 0.02
CA GLU A 63 16.02 -2.86 1.38
C GLU A 63 15.40 -4.23 1.63
N GLU A 64 14.13 -4.43 1.25
CA GLU A 64 13.45 -5.74 1.30
C GLU A 64 14.20 -6.79 0.49
N ARG A 65 14.62 -6.44 -0.75
CA ARG A 65 15.38 -7.35 -1.59
C ARG A 65 16.74 -7.71 -0.98
N ARG A 66 17.43 -6.74 -0.37
CA ARG A 66 18.70 -6.99 0.33
C ARG A 66 18.49 -7.88 1.56
N ALA A 67 17.45 -7.62 2.35
CA ALA A 67 17.11 -8.45 3.51
C ALA A 67 16.84 -9.91 3.10
N LEU A 68 16.03 -10.12 2.06
CA LEU A 68 15.77 -11.47 1.52
C LEU A 68 17.04 -12.15 0.99
N GLN A 69 17.94 -11.40 0.34
CA GLN A 69 19.22 -11.94 -0.12
C GLN A 69 20.14 -12.35 1.05
N GLU A 70 20.18 -11.54 2.10
CA GLU A 70 20.93 -11.88 3.32
C GLU A 70 20.35 -13.10 4.03
N GLU A 71 19.02 -13.20 4.09
CA GLU A 71 18.34 -14.34 4.67
C GLU A 71 18.60 -15.63 3.89
N ALA A 72 18.50 -15.57 2.56
CA ALA A 72 18.85 -16.70 1.69
C ALA A 72 20.31 -17.14 1.90
N ARG A 73 21.24 -16.18 2.02
CA ARG A 73 22.65 -16.46 2.33
C ARG A 73 22.82 -17.11 3.71
N ARG A 74 22.12 -16.63 4.74
CA ARG A 74 22.17 -17.20 6.10
C ARG A 74 21.65 -18.63 6.14
N GLN A 75 20.61 -18.92 5.37
CA GLN A 75 20.01 -20.26 5.27
C GLN A 75 20.77 -21.18 4.29
N GLY A 76 21.72 -20.65 3.52
CA GLY A 76 22.50 -21.42 2.54
C GLY A 76 21.69 -21.86 1.31
N VAL A 77 20.57 -21.18 1.03
CA VAL A 77 19.66 -21.48 -0.09
C VAL A 77 19.68 -20.36 -1.13
N ARG A 78 19.18 -20.64 -2.34
CA ARG A 78 19.01 -19.58 -3.35
C ARG A 78 17.80 -18.72 -2.99
N LEU A 79 17.85 -17.45 -3.37
CA LEU A 79 16.74 -16.52 -3.17
C LEU A 79 15.44 -17.02 -3.82
N GLU A 80 15.55 -17.66 -5.00
CA GLU A 80 14.43 -18.26 -5.71
C GLU A 80 13.75 -19.37 -4.90
N ASP A 81 14.56 -20.22 -4.26
CA ASP A 81 14.06 -21.33 -3.43
C ASP A 81 13.37 -20.80 -2.17
N LEU A 82 13.88 -19.72 -1.57
CA LEU A 82 13.29 -19.09 -0.39
C LEU A 82 11.94 -18.43 -0.72
N LEU A 83 11.85 -17.75 -1.87
CA LEU A 83 10.60 -17.16 -2.36
C LEU A 83 9.55 -18.23 -2.72
N GLU A 84 9.99 -19.34 -3.30
CA GLU A 84 9.13 -20.50 -3.60
C GLU A 84 8.58 -21.12 -2.31
N GLN A 85 9.43 -21.30 -1.29
CA GLN A 85 9.02 -21.82 0.02
C GLN A 85 7.99 -20.90 0.71
N GLU A 86 8.22 -19.58 0.70
CA GLU A 86 7.23 -18.63 1.23
C GLU A 86 5.90 -18.71 0.48
N ARG A 87 5.93 -18.83 -0.86
CA ARG A 87 4.71 -18.93 -1.66
C ARG A 87 3.93 -20.19 -1.31
N GLN A 88 4.61 -21.34 -1.25
CA GLN A 88 4.00 -22.62 -0.89
C GLN A 88 3.41 -22.60 0.52
N ALA A 89 4.09 -21.97 1.48
CA ALA A 89 3.58 -21.82 2.84
C ALA A 89 2.28 -21.02 2.89
N ARG A 90 2.20 -19.90 2.14
CA ARG A 90 0.98 -19.08 2.05
C ARG A 90 -0.18 -19.84 1.40
N GLU A 91 0.08 -20.54 0.29
CA GLU A 91 -0.93 -21.36 -0.40
C GLU A 91 -1.47 -22.48 0.52
N TYR A 92 -0.61 -23.12 1.29
CA TYR A 92 -1.01 -24.16 2.25
C TYR A 92 -1.90 -23.60 3.36
N ASP A 93 -1.56 -22.44 3.92
CA ASP A 93 -2.34 -21.78 4.96
C ASP A 93 -3.72 -21.34 4.44
N GLU A 94 -3.81 -20.84 3.21
CA GLU A 94 -5.07 -20.48 2.56
C GLU A 94 -5.95 -21.71 2.31
N ALA A 95 -5.38 -22.81 1.83
CA ALA A 95 -6.10 -24.07 1.67
C ALA A 95 -6.65 -24.58 3.02
N GLY A 96 -5.85 -24.47 4.09
CA GLY A 96 -6.26 -24.80 5.45
C GLY A 96 -7.42 -23.93 5.96
N LYS A 97 -7.39 -22.62 5.69
CA LYS A 97 -8.48 -21.69 6.05
C LYS A 97 -9.77 -22.02 5.30
N ASN A 98 -9.70 -22.23 3.98
CA ASN A 98 -10.84 -22.57 3.14
C ASN A 98 -11.48 -23.89 3.56
N LYS A 99 -10.68 -24.90 3.94
CA LYS A 99 -11.19 -26.17 4.45
C LYS A 99 -11.98 -25.98 5.75
N ARG A 100 -11.44 -25.23 6.72
CA ARG A 100 -12.13 -24.92 8.00
C ARG A 100 -13.38 -24.07 7.81
N GLU A 101 -13.43 -23.26 6.76
CA GLU A 101 -14.63 -22.49 6.42
C GLU A 101 -15.72 -23.41 5.87
N ARG A 102 -15.40 -24.26 4.89
CA ARG A 102 -16.32 -25.26 4.33
C ARG A 102 -16.89 -26.21 5.39
N GLU A 103 -16.05 -26.69 6.31
CA GLU A 103 -16.51 -27.54 7.41
C GLU A 103 -17.50 -26.80 8.33
N ARG A 104 -17.29 -25.51 8.56
CA ARG A 104 -18.22 -24.68 9.34
C ARG A 104 -19.55 -24.44 8.62
N THR A 105 -19.54 -24.22 7.31
CA THR A 105 -20.79 -24.09 6.53
C THR A 105 -21.55 -25.40 6.50
N ALA A 106 -20.88 -26.53 6.22
CA ALA A 106 -21.51 -27.85 6.21
C ALA A 106 -22.14 -28.22 7.57
N GLN A 107 -21.51 -27.86 8.68
CA GLN A 107 -22.10 -28.05 10.02
C GLN A 107 -23.33 -27.17 10.27
N ARG A 108 -23.34 -25.94 9.73
CA ARG A 108 -24.51 -25.05 9.84
C ARG A 108 -25.67 -25.58 9.01
N GLU A 109 -25.42 -25.98 7.76
CA GLU A 109 -26.40 -26.59 6.86
C GLU A 109 -27.00 -27.86 7.47
N LYS A 110 -26.16 -28.74 8.04
CA LYS A 110 -26.63 -29.95 8.71
C LYS A 110 -27.52 -29.63 9.91
N LYS A 111 -27.13 -28.65 10.73
CA LYS A 111 -27.91 -28.21 11.89
C LYS A 111 -29.23 -27.53 11.48
N GLU A 112 -29.26 -26.85 10.35
CA GLU A 112 -30.47 -26.25 9.79
C GLU A 112 -31.42 -27.33 9.24
N ALA A 113 -30.89 -28.31 8.50
CA ALA A 113 -31.65 -29.47 8.03
C ALA A 113 -32.27 -30.29 9.17
N GLU A 114 -31.50 -30.58 10.24
CA GLU A 114 -32.00 -31.24 11.46
C GLU A 114 -33.08 -30.42 12.20
N ARG A 115 -33.17 -29.11 11.94
CA ARG A 115 -34.16 -28.22 12.56
C ARG A 115 -35.43 -28.09 11.72
N GLU A 116 -35.34 -28.36 10.41
CA GLU A 116 -36.47 -28.37 9.48
C GLU A 116 -37.15 -29.74 9.40
N GLU A 117 -36.50 -30.84 9.79
CA GLU A 117 -37.17 -32.12 9.94
C GLU A 117 -38.20 -32.04 11.09
N PRO A 118 -39.51 -32.16 10.79
CA PRO A 118 -40.52 -32.20 11.85
C PRO A 118 -40.29 -33.46 12.69
N PRO A 119 -40.51 -33.41 14.03
CA PRO A 119 -40.41 -34.60 14.85
C PRO A 119 -41.36 -35.65 14.29
N ASP A 120 -40.82 -36.84 14.00
CA ASP A 120 -41.59 -37.98 13.53
C ASP A 120 -42.77 -38.21 14.50
N PRO A 121 -44.03 -38.04 14.05
CA PRO A 121 -45.18 -38.21 14.93
C PRO A 121 -45.42 -39.68 15.31
N PHE A 122 -44.64 -40.63 14.78
CA PHE A 122 -44.77 -42.07 15.01
C PHE A 122 -43.46 -42.78 15.37
N GLY A 123 -42.60 -42.15 16.16
CA GLY A 123 -41.46 -42.83 16.78
C GLY A 123 -41.90 -44.05 17.60
N LEU A 124 -41.53 -45.24 17.13
CA LEU A 124 -41.60 -46.52 17.86
C LEU A 124 -40.70 -46.52 19.10
#